data_AF-A0A960P4V3-F1
#
_entry.id   AF-A0A960P4V3-F1
#
_cell.length_a   1.000
_cell.length_b   1.000
_cell.length_c   1.000
_cell.angle_alpha   90.00
_cell.angle_beta   90.00
_cell.angle_gamma   90.00
#
_symmetry.space_group_name_H-M   'P 1'
#
loop_
_entity.id
_entity.type
_entity.pdbx_description
1 polymer ?
#
loop_
_entity_poly.entity_id
_entity_poly.type
_entity_poly.pdbx_seq_one_letter_code
_entity_poly.pdbx_strand_id
1 'polypeptide(L)'
;MRRFRLLFAGLAVVLLGLVAGVGTAHAVSEEELREECIHILEEGGTVDDCHEAPSPILPEANEVLWGGIAFLVLLLLLWKFGYPAMAKGLDDRAERIRSDLEAADTAKNEAEATRAEYEDQLRGAREEATRMRDDARAEMDDYKAQRRAEIDAELAEYRERAKAEADAAKGQALADVKAEVAALAIGAAEQVVQKSLDRDTNVALVESYIDSVDARG
;
A
#
# COMPACT_ATOMS: atom_id res chain seq x y z
N MET A 1 -23.07 21.17 37.06
CA MET A 1 -24.09 21.87 37.87
C MET A 1 -23.54 22.76 39.01
N ARG A 2 -22.40 22.48 39.65
CA ARG A 2 -21.86 23.34 40.74
C ARG A 2 -21.19 24.65 40.29
N ARG A 3 -20.59 24.69 39.08
CA ARG A 3 -19.97 25.91 38.52
C ARG A 3 -20.98 26.99 38.11
N PHE A 4 -22.19 26.59 37.70
CA PHE A 4 -23.28 27.52 37.36
C PHE A 4 -23.90 28.20 38.59
N ARG A 5 -23.97 27.49 39.73
CA ARG A 5 -24.44 28.06 41.00
C ARG A 5 -23.49 29.13 41.56
N LEU A 6 -22.18 29.01 41.31
CA LEU A 6 -21.21 30.03 41.72
C LEU A 6 -21.22 31.27 40.82
N LEU A 7 -21.51 31.11 39.52
CA LEU A 7 -21.68 32.23 38.59
C LEU A 7 -22.97 33.02 38.89
N PHE A 8 -24.07 32.35 39.24
CA PHE A 8 -25.30 33.02 39.67
C PHE A 8 -25.16 33.71 41.03
N ALA A 9 -24.36 33.16 41.95
CA ALA A 9 -24.06 33.82 43.22
C ALA A 9 -23.18 35.07 43.05
N GLY A 10 -22.21 35.05 42.12
CA GLY A 10 -21.41 36.22 41.76
C GLY A 10 -22.23 37.31 41.05
N LEU A 11 -23.12 36.92 40.12
CA LEU A 11 -24.02 37.85 39.44
C LEU A 11 -25.03 38.46 40.42
N ALA A 12 -25.53 37.70 41.40
CA ALA A 12 -26.44 38.19 42.44
C ALA A 12 -25.79 39.24 43.36
N VAL A 13 -24.50 39.11 43.69
CA VAL A 13 -23.78 40.13 44.48
C VAL A 13 -23.53 41.41 43.65
N VAL A 14 -23.29 41.29 42.35
CA VAL A 14 -23.16 42.45 41.44
C VAL A 14 -24.50 43.14 41.18
N LEU A 15 -25.61 42.37 41.06
CA LEU A 15 -26.96 42.92 40.89
C LEU A 15 -27.54 43.52 42.18
N LEU A 16 -27.16 43.00 43.36
CA LEU A 16 -27.57 43.60 44.65
C LEU A 16 -26.79 44.91 44.93
N GLY A 17 -25.53 44.99 44.51
CA GLY A 17 -24.72 46.22 44.59
C GLY A 17 -25.22 47.34 43.68
N LEU A 18 -25.98 47.03 42.61
CA LEU A 18 -26.58 48.03 41.72
C LEU A 18 -27.91 48.60 42.24
N VAL A 19 -28.54 47.96 43.23
CA VAL A 19 -29.86 48.37 43.77
C VAL A 19 -29.75 49.02 45.16
N ALA A 20 -28.65 48.80 45.89
CA ALA A 20 -28.41 49.41 47.19
C ALA A 20 -27.07 50.18 47.17
N GLY A 21 -27.05 51.35 46.54
CA GLY A 21 -25.81 52.13 46.51
C GLY A 21 -25.66 53.21 45.43
N VAL A 22 -26.74 53.74 44.84
CA VAL A 22 -26.73 55.18 44.51
C VAL A 22 -26.90 55.91 45.83
N GLY A 23 -25.88 55.78 46.69
CA GLY A 23 -25.71 56.62 47.85
C GLY A 23 -25.47 58.00 47.30
N THR A 24 -26.45 58.87 47.52
CA THR A 24 -26.34 60.31 47.41
C THR A 24 -24.97 60.75 47.93
N ALA A 25 -24.03 61.01 47.01
CA ALA A 25 -23.10 62.09 47.23
C ALA A 25 -24.01 63.27 47.59
N HIS A 26 -23.94 63.74 48.82
CA HIS A 26 -24.57 64.99 49.19
C HIS A 26 -23.83 66.05 48.37
N ALA A 27 -24.29 66.27 47.13
CA ALA A 27 -24.10 67.55 46.48
C ALA A 27 -24.91 68.50 47.36
N VAL A 28 -24.25 69.04 48.39
CA VAL A 28 -24.77 70.13 49.21
C VAL A 28 -25.23 71.19 48.22
N SER A 29 -26.53 71.45 48.16
CA SER A 29 -27.09 72.41 47.23
C SER A 29 -26.53 73.78 47.57
N GLU A 30 -26.33 74.66 46.58
CA GLU A 30 -25.84 76.04 46.79
C GLU A 30 -26.64 76.81 47.86
N GLU A 31 -27.87 76.38 48.16
CA GLU A 31 -28.71 76.92 49.24
C GLU A 31 -28.21 76.55 50.65
N GLU A 32 -27.78 75.31 50.92
CA GLU A 32 -27.27 74.90 52.25
C GLU A 32 -25.92 75.56 52.56
N LEU A 33 -25.02 75.64 51.57
CA LEU A 33 -23.71 76.32 51.69
C LEU A 33 -23.86 77.81 52.03
N ARG A 34 -24.92 78.44 51.52
CA ARG A 34 -25.20 79.86 51.76
C ARG A 34 -25.69 80.11 53.18
N GLU A 35 -26.52 79.22 53.72
CA GLU A 35 -27.03 79.32 55.10
C GLU A 35 -25.93 79.06 56.13
N GLU A 36 -25.07 78.07 55.87
CA GLU A 36 -23.93 77.74 56.73
C GLU A 36 -22.85 78.84 56.73
N CYS A 37 -22.54 79.43 55.57
CA CYS A 37 -21.60 80.56 55.50
C CYS A 37 -22.17 81.84 56.16
N ILE A 38 -23.49 82.05 56.13
CA ILE A 38 -24.13 83.16 56.86
C ILE A 38 -23.97 82.97 58.38
N HIS A 39 -24.12 81.75 58.89
CA HIS A 39 -23.95 81.45 60.33
C HIS A 39 -22.50 81.66 60.80
N ILE A 40 -21.51 81.28 59.99
CA ILE A 40 -20.07 81.45 60.30
C ILE A 40 -19.67 82.93 60.35
N LEU A 41 -20.26 83.77 59.50
CA LEU A 41 -20.01 85.22 59.49
C LEU A 41 -20.65 85.93 60.69
N GLU A 42 -21.75 85.41 61.25
CA GLU A 42 -22.43 85.98 62.41
C GLU A 42 -21.69 85.71 63.73
N GLU A 43 -20.94 84.60 63.82
CA GLU A 43 -20.06 84.27 64.96
C GLU A 43 -18.66 84.92 64.88
N GLY A 44 -18.39 85.75 63.85
CA GLY A 44 -17.16 86.51 63.70
C GLY A 44 -16.04 85.83 62.89
N GLY A 45 -16.38 84.80 62.10
CA GLY A 45 -15.47 84.14 61.15
C GLY A 45 -15.13 84.99 59.92
N THR A 46 -14.10 84.59 59.18
CA THR A 46 -13.66 85.29 57.97
C THR A 46 -14.18 84.61 56.71
N VAL A 47 -14.36 85.38 55.61
CA VAL A 47 -14.90 84.87 54.33
C VAL A 47 -14.04 83.74 53.73
N ASP A 48 -12.76 83.66 54.13
CA ASP A 48 -11.82 82.62 53.67
C ASP A 48 -12.17 81.22 54.23
N ASP A 49 -12.85 81.14 55.37
CA ASP A 49 -13.21 79.87 56.03
C ASP A 49 -14.36 79.13 55.30
N CYS A 50 -15.12 79.81 54.43
CA CYS A 50 -16.24 79.23 53.68
C CYS A 50 -15.81 78.43 52.43
N HIS A 51 -14.51 78.37 52.09
CA HIS A 51 -14.01 77.78 50.84
C HIS A 51 -12.92 76.70 51.00
N GLU A 52 -12.67 76.21 52.21
CA GLU A 52 -11.69 75.14 52.42
C GLU A 52 -12.22 73.81 51.86
N ALA A 53 -11.81 73.47 50.63
CA ALA A 53 -12.07 72.16 50.05
C ALA A 53 -11.28 71.08 50.81
N PRO A 54 -11.87 69.91 51.11
CA PRO A 54 -11.15 68.79 51.72
C PRO A 54 -9.85 68.49 50.96
N SER A 55 -8.76 68.25 51.69
CA SER A 55 -7.40 68.17 51.15
C SER A 55 -7.30 67.30 49.88
N PRO A 56 -6.77 67.82 48.73
CA PRO A 56 -6.76 67.13 47.43
C PRO A 56 -5.95 65.82 47.35
N ILE A 57 -5.18 65.50 48.40
CA ILE A 57 -4.17 64.43 48.39
C ILE A 57 -4.58 63.29 49.34
N LEU A 58 -5.43 63.57 50.33
CA LEU A 58 -5.92 62.59 51.29
C LEU A 58 -7.44 62.50 51.19
N PRO A 59 -7.98 61.44 50.54
CA PRO A 59 -9.41 61.22 50.50
C PRO A 59 -9.96 61.00 51.91
N GLU A 60 -11.24 61.30 52.10
CA GLU A 60 -11.93 61.08 53.37
C GLU A 60 -11.75 59.61 53.81
N ALA A 61 -11.51 59.38 55.11
CA ALA A 61 -11.23 58.04 55.64
C ALA A 61 -12.32 57.01 55.30
N ASN A 62 -13.55 57.49 55.08
CA ASN A 62 -14.69 56.70 54.64
C ASN A 62 -14.50 56.14 53.21
N GLU A 63 -14.01 56.94 52.27
CA GLU A 63 -13.76 56.50 50.89
C GLU A 63 -12.63 55.47 50.82
N VAL A 64 -11.58 55.65 51.63
CA VAL A 64 -10.48 54.67 51.74
C VAL A 64 -10.98 53.36 52.32
N LEU A 65 -11.87 53.40 53.33
CA LEU A 65 -12.42 52.21 53.95
C LEU A 65 -13.32 51.44 52.98
N TRP A 66 -14.32 52.10 52.37
CA TRP A 66 -15.24 51.45 51.42
C TRP A 66 -14.55 51.05 50.11
N GLY A 67 -13.68 51.91 49.57
CA GLY A 67 -12.87 51.61 48.38
C GLY A 67 -11.89 50.46 48.64
N GLY A 68 -11.27 50.42 49.82
CA GLY A 68 -10.42 49.31 50.26
C GLY A 68 -11.20 47.99 50.39
N ILE A 69 -12.40 48.02 50.98
CA ILE A 69 -13.30 46.86 51.06
C ILE A 69 -13.67 46.38 49.65
N ALA A 70 -14.09 47.27 48.74
CA ALA A 70 -14.42 46.92 47.36
C ALA A 70 -13.22 46.32 46.61
N PHE A 71 -12.02 46.88 46.79
CA PHE A 71 -10.77 46.35 46.23
C PHE A 71 -10.45 44.96 46.78
N LEU A 72 -10.57 44.74 48.09
CA LEU A 72 -10.34 43.44 48.71
C LEU A 72 -11.35 42.38 48.24
N VAL A 73 -12.63 42.74 48.10
CA VAL A 73 -13.64 41.85 47.55
C VAL A 73 -13.31 41.45 46.11
N LEU A 74 -12.92 42.42 45.27
CA LEU A 74 -12.48 42.15 43.90
C LEU A 74 -11.21 41.27 43.86
N LEU A 75 -10.23 41.57 44.71
CA LEU A 75 -8.98 40.81 44.81
C LEU A 75 -9.25 39.35 45.21
N LEU A 76 -10.11 39.12 46.21
CA LEU A 76 -10.51 37.78 46.63
C LEU A 76 -11.23 37.03 45.50
N LEU A 77 -12.09 37.73 44.74
CA LEU A 77 -12.77 37.14 43.60
C LEU A 77 -11.79 36.76 42.48
N LEU A 78 -10.84 37.63 42.14
CA LEU A 78 -9.81 37.35 41.14
C LEU A 78 -8.86 36.22 41.59
N TRP A 79 -8.48 36.20 42.86
CA TRP A 79 -7.65 35.15 43.43
C TRP A 79 -8.37 33.79 43.42
N LYS A 80 -9.65 33.77 43.80
CA LYS A 80 -10.44 32.54 43.86
C LYS A 80 -10.84 31.99 42.48
N PHE A 81 -11.03 32.85 41.48
CA PHE A 81 -11.54 32.46 40.16
C PHE A 81 -10.53 32.65 39.02
N GLY A 82 -9.82 33.77 38.98
CA GLY A 82 -8.87 34.12 37.91
C GLY A 82 -7.61 33.27 37.94
N TYR A 83 -6.96 33.16 39.11
CA TYR A 83 -5.74 32.37 39.27
C TYR A 83 -5.91 30.89 38.86
N PRO A 84 -6.91 30.14 39.38
CA PRO A 84 -7.07 28.73 38.99
C PRO A 84 -7.48 28.54 37.52
N ALA A 85 -8.18 29.50 36.91
CA ALA A 85 -8.52 29.43 35.49
C ALA A 85 -7.28 29.57 34.59
N MET A 86 -6.36 30.49 34.93
CA MET A 86 -5.10 30.68 34.22
C MET A 86 -4.15 29.48 34.40
N ALA A 87 -3.98 29.01 35.63
CA ALA A 87 -3.15 27.84 35.93
C ALA A 87 -3.64 26.61 35.15
N LYS A 88 -4.96 26.36 35.17
CA LYS A 88 -5.54 25.26 34.40
C LYS A 88 -5.28 25.37 32.90
N GLY A 89 -5.36 26.58 32.32
CA GLY A 89 -5.08 26.78 30.90
C GLY A 89 -3.63 26.48 30.52
N LEU A 90 -2.67 26.75 31.41
CA LEU A 90 -1.26 26.41 31.21
C LEU A 90 -1.00 24.92 31.38
N ASP A 91 -1.60 24.29 32.39
CA ASP A 91 -1.50 22.85 32.62
C ASP A 91 -2.10 22.06 31.45
N ASP A 92 -3.30 22.43 30.99
CA ASP A 92 -3.96 21.79 29.84
C ASP A 92 -3.10 21.91 28.56
N ARG A 93 -2.37 23.03 28.38
CA ARG A 93 -1.44 23.21 27.25
C ARG A 93 -0.19 22.34 27.41
N ALA A 94 0.41 22.33 28.60
CA ALA A 94 1.59 21.53 28.88
C ALA A 94 1.28 20.03 28.68
N GLU A 95 0.12 19.58 29.12
CA GLU A 95 -0.31 18.19 28.97
C GLU A 95 -0.54 17.81 27.51
N ARG A 96 -1.19 18.68 26.72
CA ARG A 96 -1.34 18.46 25.27
C ARG A 96 0.00 18.34 24.57
N ILE A 97 0.95 19.24 24.86
CA ILE A 97 2.28 19.20 24.25
C ILE A 97 3.00 17.88 24.60
N ARG A 98 2.92 17.43 25.87
CA ARG A 98 3.50 16.15 26.27
C ARG A 98 2.86 14.99 25.52
N SER A 99 1.53 14.94 25.48
CA SER A 99 0.79 13.91 24.77
C SER A 99 1.09 13.90 23.28
N ASP A 100 1.22 15.07 22.64
CA ASP A 100 1.52 15.19 21.22
C ASP A 100 2.95 14.74 20.91
N LEU A 101 3.91 15.06 21.79
CA LEU A 101 5.30 14.59 21.67
C LEU A 101 5.40 13.08 21.88
N GLU A 102 4.74 12.53 22.89
CA GLU A 102 4.70 11.09 23.11
C GLU A 102 4.06 10.36 21.93
N ALA A 103 2.94 10.87 21.40
CA ALA A 103 2.30 10.32 20.21
C ALA A 103 3.19 10.41 18.97
N ALA A 104 3.97 11.48 18.81
CA ALA A 104 4.92 11.63 17.72
C ALA A 104 6.09 10.64 17.83
N ASP A 105 6.62 10.44 19.05
CA ASP A 105 7.68 9.48 19.31
C ASP A 105 7.20 8.04 19.10
N THR A 106 5.99 7.70 19.56
CA THR A 106 5.40 6.37 19.30
C THR A 106 5.16 6.15 17.82
N ALA A 107 4.59 7.13 17.11
CA ALA A 107 4.34 7.01 15.67
C ALA A 107 5.66 6.88 14.88
N LYS A 108 6.72 7.57 15.29
CA LYS A 108 8.05 7.43 14.70
C LYS A 108 8.62 6.03 14.94
N ASN A 109 8.56 5.53 16.17
CA ASN A 109 9.05 4.19 16.50
C ASN A 109 8.27 3.10 15.76
N GLU A 110 6.95 3.22 15.66
CA GLU A 110 6.10 2.31 14.88
C GLU A 110 6.43 2.36 13.38
N ALA A 111 6.68 3.55 12.84
CA ALA A 111 7.10 3.70 11.44
C ALA A 111 8.48 3.08 11.18
N GLU A 112 9.43 3.25 12.09
CA GLU A 112 10.76 2.61 12.01
C GLU A 112 10.67 1.09 12.13
N ALA A 113 9.86 0.57 13.06
CA ALA A 113 9.62 -0.86 13.22
C ALA A 113 8.96 -1.46 11.97
N THR A 114 7.89 -0.83 11.49
CA THR A 114 7.19 -1.24 10.27
C THR A 114 8.13 -1.22 9.07
N ARG A 115 8.97 -0.18 8.94
CA ARG A 115 9.97 -0.11 7.87
C ARG A 115 10.98 -1.25 7.96
N ALA A 116 11.46 -1.59 9.15
CA ALA A 116 12.38 -2.71 9.33
C ALA A 116 11.73 -4.05 8.94
N GLU A 117 10.47 -4.27 9.32
CA GLU A 117 9.70 -5.46 8.90
C GLU A 117 9.52 -5.52 7.38
N TYR A 118 9.19 -4.39 6.74
CA TYR A 118 9.09 -4.32 5.27
C TYR A 118 10.42 -4.62 4.58
N GLU A 119 11.54 -4.08 5.09
CA GLU A 119 12.87 -4.33 4.54
C GLU A 119 13.29 -5.81 4.70
N ASP A 120 12.91 -6.44 5.80
CA ASP A 120 13.13 -7.87 6.03
C ASP A 120 12.28 -8.74 5.09
N GLN A 121 10.97 -8.45 4.98
CA GLN A 121 10.07 -9.13 4.04
C GLN A 121 10.56 -9.00 2.59
N LEU A 122 11.04 -7.82 2.19
CA LEU A 122 11.57 -7.59 0.85
C LEU A 122 12.85 -8.40 0.59
N ARG A 123 13.70 -8.56 1.61
CA ARG A 123 14.90 -9.40 1.53
C ARG A 123 14.53 -10.87 1.42
N GLY A 124 13.65 -11.36 2.28
CA GLY A 124 13.13 -12.72 2.24
C GLY A 124 12.48 -13.04 0.89
N ALA A 125 11.66 -12.12 0.35
CA ALA A 125 11.04 -12.28 -0.96
C ALA A 125 12.07 -12.34 -2.11
N ARG A 126 13.15 -11.56 -2.05
CA ARG A 126 14.24 -11.60 -3.04
C ARG A 126 15.05 -12.90 -2.96
N GLU A 127 15.30 -13.40 -1.76
CA GLU A 127 15.97 -14.67 -1.54
C GLU A 127 15.12 -15.83 -2.03
N GLU A 128 13.83 -15.84 -1.72
CA GLU A 128 12.86 -16.83 -2.21
C GLU A 128 12.76 -16.79 -3.75
N ALA A 129 12.68 -15.60 -4.34
CA ALA A 129 12.65 -15.45 -5.79
C ALA A 129 13.93 -15.95 -6.46
N THR A 130 15.10 -15.74 -5.83
CA THR A 130 16.37 -16.29 -6.31
C THR A 130 16.36 -17.82 -6.22
N ARG A 131 15.97 -18.39 -5.07
CA ARG A 131 15.85 -19.84 -4.88
C ARG A 131 14.91 -20.47 -5.90
N MET A 132 13.72 -19.92 -6.08
CA MET A 132 12.74 -20.39 -7.08
C MET A 132 13.29 -20.37 -8.50
N ARG A 133 14.07 -19.34 -8.86
CA ARG A 133 14.70 -19.26 -10.20
C ARG A 133 15.79 -20.30 -10.39
N ASP A 134 16.56 -20.57 -9.35
CA ASP A 134 17.64 -21.55 -9.41
C ASP A 134 17.07 -22.98 -9.42
N ASP A 135 16.04 -23.25 -8.62
CA ASP A 135 15.30 -24.51 -8.64
C ASP A 135 14.66 -24.75 -10.01
N ALA A 136 13.98 -23.74 -10.58
CA ALA A 136 13.40 -23.83 -11.91
C ALA A 136 14.46 -24.08 -13.01
N ARG A 137 15.66 -23.50 -12.87
CA ARG A 137 16.77 -23.78 -13.81
C ARG A 137 17.25 -25.22 -13.69
N ALA A 138 17.43 -25.71 -12.47
CA ALA A 138 17.84 -27.09 -12.22
C ALA A 138 16.81 -28.09 -12.76
N GLU A 139 15.52 -27.85 -12.49
CA GLU A 139 14.42 -28.68 -13.02
C GLU A 139 14.36 -28.62 -14.55
N MET A 140 14.52 -27.45 -15.15
CA MET A 140 14.53 -27.30 -16.60
C MET A 140 15.69 -28.03 -17.26
N ASP A 141 16.87 -28.04 -16.64
CA ASP A 141 18.03 -28.73 -17.19
C ASP A 141 17.92 -30.26 -17.05
N ASP A 142 17.37 -30.74 -15.93
CA ASP A 142 17.01 -32.15 -15.76
C ASP A 142 15.93 -32.58 -16.75
N TYR A 143 14.86 -31.79 -16.89
CA TYR A 143 13.80 -32.03 -17.87
C TYR A 143 14.34 -32.08 -19.30
N LYS A 144 15.21 -31.15 -19.69
CA LYS A 144 15.86 -31.19 -21.01
C LYS A 144 16.70 -32.45 -21.20
N ALA A 145 17.44 -32.88 -20.19
CA ALA A 145 18.26 -34.10 -20.25
C ALA A 145 17.38 -35.34 -20.42
N GLN A 146 16.32 -35.46 -19.62
CA GLN A 146 15.35 -36.56 -19.72
C GLN A 146 14.66 -36.60 -21.08
N ARG A 147 14.13 -35.45 -21.55
CA ARG A 147 13.47 -35.36 -22.86
C ARG A 147 14.40 -35.66 -24.03
N ARG A 148 15.68 -35.27 -23.94
CA ARG A 148 16.68 -35.64 -24.96
C ARG A 148 16.93 -37.14 -24.97
N ALA A 149 17.11 -37.76 -23.81
CA ALA A 149 17.31 -39.20 -23.71
C ALA A 149 16.11 -39.98 -24.26
N GLU A 150 14.88 -39.54 -23.97
CA GLU A 150 13.65 -40.11 -24.51
C GLU A 150 13.58 -39.99 -26.03
N ILE A 151 13.81 -38.79 -26.58
CA ILE A 151 13.82 -38.55 -28.04
C ILE A 151 14.92 -39.39 -28.71
N ASP A 152 16.11 -39.48 -28.14
CA ASP A 152 17.21 -40.27 -28.70
C ASP A 152 16.87 -41.77 -28.72
N ALA A 153 16.19 -42.27 -27.69
CA ALA A 153 15.69 -43.65 -27.64
C ALA A 153 14.60 -43.90 -28.70
N GLU A 154 13.61 -43.01 -28.81
CA GLU A 154 12.56 -43.09 -29.84
C GLU A 154 13.15 -43.03 -31.27
N LEU A 155 14.14 -42.15 -31.49
CA LEU A 155 14.83 -42.05 -32.78
C LEU A 155 15.64 -43.30 -33.10
N ALA A 156 16.23 -43.96 -32.10
CA ALA A 156 16.93 -45.23 -32.29
C ALA A 156 15.96 -46.33 -32.74
N GLU A 157 14.83 -46.48 -32.04
CA GLU A 157 13.77 -47.44 -32.40
C GLU A 157 13.22 -47.14 -33.80
N TYR A 158 12.91 -45.87 -34.09
CA TYR A 158 12.41 -45.47 -35.40
C TYR A 158 13.39 -45.80 -36.53
N ARG A 159 14.69 -45.58 -36.32
CA ARG A 159 15.74 -45.93 -37.29
C ARG A 159 15.86 -47.44 -37.48
N GLU A 160 15.73 -48.21 -36.42
CA GLU A 160 15.75 -49.67 -36.52
C GLU A 160 14.56 -50.18 -37.34
N ARG A 161 13.35 -49.70 -37.03
CA ARG A 161 12.14 -50.05 -37.78
C ARG A 161 12.25 -49.63 -39.25
N ALA A 162 12.69 -48.41 -39.53
CA ALA A 162 12.88 -47.93 -40.90
C ALA A 162 13.92 -48.75 -41.68
N LYS A 163 14.98 -49.23 -41.03
CA LYS A 163 15.95 -50.16 -41.66
C LYS A 163 15.32 -51.50 -41.95
N ALA A 164 14.59 -52.08 -41.01
CA ALA A 164 13.89 -53.35 -41.19
C ALA A 164 12.87 -53.28 -42.34
N GLU A 165 12.09 -52.21 -42.41
CA GLU A 165 11.16 -51.94 -43.51
C GLU A 165 11.89 -51.78 -44.84
N ALA A 166 13.00 -51.03 -44.87
CA ALA A 166 13.80 -50.86 -46.09
C ALA A 166 14.41 -52.18 -46.59
N ASP A 167 14.90 -53.04 -45.69
CA ASP A 167 15.46 -54.33 -46.06
C ASP A 167 14.38 -55.31 -46.52
N ALA A 168 13.20 -55.30 -45.89
CA ALA A 168 12.03 -56.05 -46.37
C ALA A 168 11.60 -55.59 -47.78
N ALA A 169 11.52 -54.27 -48.01
CA ALA A 169 11.17 -53.71 -49.30
C ALA A 169 12.19 -54.05 -50.40
N LYS A 170 13.50 -54.03 -50.09
CA LYS A 170 14.54 -54.51 -51.01
C LYS A 170 14.38 -55.99 -51.33
N GLY A 171 14.09 -56.81 -50.31
CA GLY A 171 13.86 -58.24 -50.48
C GLY A 171 12.69 -58.53 -51.42
N GLN A 172 11.58 -57.80 -51.24
CA GLN A 172 10.42 -57.88 -52.11
C GLN A 172 10.74 -57.42 -53.54
N ALA A 173 11.38 -56.26 -53.71
CA ALA A 173 11.76 -55.75 -55.04
C ALA A 173 12.70 -56.72 -55.78
N LEU A 174 13.65 -57.36 -55.09
CA LEU A 174 14.52 -58.38 -55.69
C LEU A 174 13.75 -59.66 -56.06
N ALA A 175 12.75 -60.05 -55.28
CA ALA A 175 11.89 -61.18 -55.61
C ALA A 175 11.04 -60.90 -56.85
N ASP A 176 10.46 -59.69 -56.94
CA ASP A 176 9.66 -59.25 -58.08
C ASP A 176 10.50 -59.21 -59.37
N VAL A 177 11.71 -58.62 -59.32
CA VAL A 177 12.65 -58.61 -60.46
C VAL A 177 13.02 -60.03 -60.89
N LYS A 178 13.28 -60.95 -59.95
CA LYS A 178 13.59 -62.35 -60.28
C LYS A 178 12.40 -63.05 -60.94
N ALA A 179 11.18 -62.78 -60.49
CA ALA A 179 9.98 -63.34 -61.09
C ALA A 179 9.77 -62.82 -62.53
N GLU A 180 9.95 -61.52 -62.76
CA GLU A 180 9.88 -60.93 -64.11
C GLU A 180 10.96 -61.51 -65.04
N VAL A 181 12.20 -61.61 -64.58
CA VAL A 181 13.30 -62.20 -65.38
C VAL A 181 13.03 -63.68 -65.68
N ALA A 182 12.51 -64.45 -64.73
CA ALA A 182 12.13 -65.85 -64.96
C ALA A 182 11.00 -65.96 -66.00
N ALA A 183 9.99 -65.10 -65.93
CA ALA A 183 8.91 -65.07 -66.92
C ALA A 183 9.43 -64.69 -68.32
N LEU A 184 10.31 -63.70 -68.43
CA LEU A 184 10.96 -63.31 -69.69
C LEU A 184 11.84 -64.44 -70.25
N ALA A 185 12.59 -65.15 -69.40
CA ALA A 185 13.42 -66.27 -69.81
C ALA A 185 12.59 -67.45 -70.31
N ILE A 186 11.48 -67.78 -69.65
CA ILE A 186 10.53 -68.81 -70.10
C ILE A 186 9.94 -68.41 -71.45
N GLY A 187 9.45 -67.18 -71.60
CA GLY A 187 8.90 -66.69 -72.87
C GLY A 187 9.91 -66.72 -74.02
N ALA A 188 11.17 -66.36 -73.75
CA ALA A 188 12.25 -66.47 -74.74
C ALA A 188 12.57 -67.93 -75.11
N ALA A 189 12.59 -68.84 -74.12
CA ALA A 189 12.81 -70.26 -74.35
C ALA A 189 11.67 -70.89 -75.17
N GLU A 190 10.41 -70.57 -74.86
CA GLU A 190 9.23 -70.97 -75.62
C GLU A 190 9.35 -70.55 -77.09
N GLN A 191 9.78 -69.31 -77.35
CA GLN A 191 9.94 -68.82 -78.71
C GLN A 191 11.06 -69.54 -79.49
N VAL A 192 12.16 -69.92 -78.83
CA VAL A 192 13.24 -70.73 -79.44
C VAL A 192 12.74 -72.14 -79.75
N VAL A 193 12.04 -72.78 -78.81
CA VAL A 193 11.48 -74.13 -78.99
C VAL A 193 10.45 -74.13 -80.12
N GLN A 194 9.56 -73.13 -80.16
CA GLN A 194 8.59 -72.98 -81.23
C GLN A 194 9.26 -72.81 -82.60
N LYS A 195 10.35 -72.04 -82.69
CA LYS A 195 11.14 -71.91 -83.93
C LYS A 195 11.82 -73.24 -84.33
N SER A 196 12.28 -74.03 -83.37
CA SER A 196 12.86 -75.36 -83.64
C SER A 196 11.82 -76.41 -84.08
N LEU A 197 10.56 -76.26 -83.64
CA LEU A 197 9.44 -77.13 -83.99
C LEU A 197 8.70 -76.70 -85.27
N ASP A 198 9.19 -75.67 -85.96
CA ASP A 198 8.63 -75.24 -87.23
C ASP A 198 8.74 -76.35 -88.29
N ARG A 199 7.67 -76.54 -89.06
CA ARG A 199 7.55 -77.66 -90.00
C ARG A 199 8.66 -77.64 -91.05
N ASP A 200 9.05 -76.45 -91.50
CA ASP A 200 10.06 -76.30 -92.54
C ASP A 200 11.46 -76.63 -92.00
N THR A 201 11.74 -76.27 -90.74
CA THR A 201 13.01 -76.63 -90.08
C THR A 201 13.12 -78.13 -89.83
N ASN A 202 12.02 -78.79 -89.45
CA ASN A 202 11.99 -80.24 -89.26
C ASN A 202 12.11 -81.01 -90.58
N VAL A 203 11.48 -80.54 -91.66
CA VAL A 203 11.65 -81.12 -93.01
C VAL A 203 13.09 -80.97 -93.48
N ALA A 204 13.71 -79.80 -93.32
CA ALA A 204 15.11 -79.58 -93.66
C ALA A 204 16.07 -80.48 -92.86
N LEU A 205 15.82 -80.69 -91.55
CA LEU A 205 16.61 -81.64 -90.76
C LEU A 205 16.45 -83.09 -91.25
N VAL A 206 15.21 -83.51 -91.54
CA VAL A 206 14.94 -84.86 -92.06
C VAL A 206 15.60 -85.08 -93.41
N GLU A 207 15.51 -84.12 -94.34
CA GLU A 207 16.19 -84.18 -95.64
C GLU A 207 17.71 -84.27 -95.46
N SER A 208 18.31 -83.45 -94.59
CA SER A 208 19.75 -83.53 -94.29
C SER A 208 20.18 -84.87 -93.67
N TYR A 209 19.31 -85.48 -92.86
CA TYR A 209 19.58 -86.78 -92.25
C TYR A 209 19.46 -87.89 -93.30
N ILE A 210 18.44 -87.84 -94.16
CA ILE A 210 18.29 -88.74 -95.30
C ILE A 210 19.52 -88.67 -96.21
N ASP A 211 19.96 -87.46 -96.60
CA ASP A 211 21.18 -87.26 -97.40
C ASP A 211 22.43 -87.84 -96.72
N SER A 212 22.55 -87.72 -95.39
CA SER A 212 23.70 -88.25 -94.65
C SER A 212 23.73 -89.78 -94.52
N VAL A 213 22.55 -90.42 -94.59
CA VAL A 213 22.40 -91.89 -94.53
C VAL A 213 22.53 -92.48 -95.94
N ASP A 214 22.03 -91.79 -96.97
CA ASP A 214 22.24 -92.14 -98.39
C ASP A 214 23.72 -92.03 -98.79
N ALA A 215 24.46 -91.04 -98.27
CA ALA A 215 25.90 -90.91 -98.48
C ALA A 215 26.76 -91.98 -97.75
N ARG A 216 26.16 -92.85 -96.92
CA ARG A 216 26.83 -93.92 -96.16
C ARG A 216 26.40 -95.34 -96.55
N GLY A 217 25.48 -95.50 -97.52
CA GLY A 217 25.10 -96.77 -98.16
C GLY A 217 25.68 -96.88 -99.56
#